data_AF-A0AA50Q283-F1
#
_entry.id   AF-A0AA50Q283-F1
#
_cell.length_a   1.000
_cell.length_b   1.000
_cell.length_c   1.000
_cell.angle_alpha   90.00
_cell.angle_beta   90.00
_cell.angle_gamma   90.00
#
_symmetry.space_group_name_H-M   'P 1'
#
loop_
_entity.id
_entity.type
_entity.pdbx_description
1 polymer ?
#
loop_
_entity_poly.entity_id
_entity_poly.type
_entity_poly.pdbx_seq_one_letter_code
_entity_poly.pdbx_strand_id
1 'polypeptide(L)'
;MPCPICKKSRHLRLHAYELSEFCFYLDNTSIYEKNNRRTNQKVSITAETDVVGKWLRLGADLNSVDVAFESHQSISAFACDTHYEMLEDESRLISEYSTAITRFIYICNAMEELYRFVEKHYSGGNLYDASVKCCKILSNLKASSYPNNFSHFCNNFDVKFKRFINRNGIDLNEEESGAGRYLHSVRELRNLMLHGKFPLSVAYDIPQDSNSSSFEMITLLNSAIRVQLLVTQALLFEFNNGINSRKYHDLNIMIQEDQDGDLSSFGVDYLRHLHEESDFSLSSIEW
;
A
#
# COMPACT_ATOMS: atom_id res chain seq x y z
N MET A 1 0.22 -21.61 -16.79
CA MET A 1 0.95 -20.49 -17.43
C MET A 1 0.84 -19.26 -16.55
N PRO A 2 1.90 -18.45 -16.40
CA PRO A 2 1.84 -17.20 -15.64
C PRO A 2 0.90 -16.19 -16.31
N CYS A 3 0.17 -15.40 -15.50
CA CYS A 3 -0.73 -14.36 -15.99
C CYS A 3 0.05 -13.30 -16.78
N PRO A 4 -0.33 -12.96 -18.02
CA PRO A 4 0.41 -12.01 -18.86
C PRO A 4 0.40 -10.57 -18.30
N ILE A 5 -0.64 -10.18 -17.56
CA ILE A 5 -0.72 -8.88 -16.89
C ILE A 5 0.23 -8.85 -15.69
N CYS A 6 0.14 -9.84 -14.79
CA CYS A 6 0.99 -9.89 -13.60
C CYS A 6 2.47 -10.05 -13.93
N LYS A 7 2.81 -10.72 -15.04
CA LYS A 7 4.20 -10.91 -15.47
C LYS A 7 4.90 -9.60 -15.80
N LYS A 8 4.16 -8.57 -16.23
CA LYS A 8 4.68 -7.24 -16.56
C LYS A 8 4.61 -6.26 -15.38
N SER A 9 4.20 -6.72 -14.20
CA SER A 9 4.05 -5.85 -13.04
C SER A 9 5.37 -5.72 -12.29
N ARG A 10 5.77 -4.48 -12.03
CA ARG A 10 6.95 -4.14 -11.23
C ARG A 10 6.83 -4.78 -9.85
N HIS A 11 7.93 -5.28 -9.27
CA HIS A 11 7.94 -5.84 -7.92
C HIS A 11 7.37 -4.84 -6.88
N LEU A 12 6.67 -5.34 -5.85
CA LEU A 12 5.95 -4.48 -4.88
C LEU A 12 6.83 -3.41 -4.22
N ARG A 13 8.05 -3.80 -3.82
CA ARG A 13 9.02 -2.87 -3.21
C ARG A 13 9.39 -1.73 -4.17
N LEU A 14 9.68 -2.07 -5.42
CA LEU A 14 10.03 -1.10 -6.45
C LEU A 14 8.83 -0.21 -6.82
N HIS A 15 7.62 -0.78 -6.85
CA HIS A 15 6.40 0.02 -7.04
C HIS A 15 6.22 1.05 -5.91
N ALA A 16 6.34 0.64 -4.65
CA ALA A 16 6.26 1.56 -3.52
C ALA A 16 7.39 2.60 -3.54
N TYR A 17 8.60 2.19 -3.92
CA TYR A 17 9.75 3.09 -4.06
C TYR A 17 9.49 4.19 -5.09
N GLU A 18 9.12 3.81 -6.31
CA GLU A 18 8.86 4.77 -7.38
C GLU A 18 7.72 5.72 -7.05
N LEU A 19 6.67 5.20 -6.40
CA LEU A 19 5.55 6.02 -5.98
C LEU A 19 5.97 6.98 -4.85
N SER A 20 6.91 6.57 -4.00
CA SER A 20 7.51 7.46 -2.98
C SER A 20 8.31 8.60 -3.62
N GLU A 21 9.15 8.29 -4.61
CA GLU A 21 9.90 9.31 -5.36
C GLU A 21 8.94 10.25 -6.09
N PHE A 22 7.91 9.72 -6.73
CA PHE A 22 6.89 10.54 -7.39
C PHE A 22 6.20 11.50 -6.42
N CYS A 23 5.86 11.04 -5.20
CA CYS A 23 5.31 11.87 -4.15
C CYS A 23 6.25 13.03 -3.73
N PHE A 24 7.56 12.77 -3.66
CA PHE A 24 8.58 13.78 -3.38
C PHE A 24 8.71 14.80 -4.52
N TYR A 25 8.63 14.33 -5.77
CA TYR A 25 8.65 15.23 -6.92
C TYR A 25 7.39 16.10 -7.02
N LEU A 26 6.21 15.53 -6.73
CA LEU A 26 4.95 16.27 -6.69
C LEU A 26 5.06 17.47 -5.74
N ASP A 27 5.50 17.24 -4.49
CA ASP A 27 5.60 18.28 -3.46
C ASP A 27 4.32 19.12 -3.35
N ASN A 28 3.16 18.45 -3.29
CA ASN A 28 1.86 19.08 -3.23
C ASN A 28 1.35 19.18 -1.80
N THR A 29 0.74 20.31 -1.46
CA THR A 29 0.10 20.54 -0.17
C THR A 29 -1.40 20.73 -0.32
N SER A 30 -2.17 20.14 0.59
CA SER A 30 -3.62 20.26 0.70
C SER A 30 -3.98 20.84 2.06
N ILE A 31 -4.60 22.02 2.07
CA ILE A 31 -5.01 22.72 3.31
C ILE A 31 -6.52 22.94 3.28
N TYR A 32 -7.20 22.57 4.37
CA TYR A 32 -8.65 22.78 4.54
C TYR A 32 -9.05 22.82 6.01
N GLU A 33 -10.20 23.43 6.31
CA GLU A 33 -10.77 23.44 7.67
C GLU A 33 -11.71 22.26 7.87
N LYS A 34 -11.63 21.63 9.06
CA LYS A 34 -12.53 20.56 9.48
C LYS A 34 -12.98 20.79 10.92
N ASN A 35 -14.25 20.51 11.20
CA ASN A 35 -14.76 20.54 12.56
C ASN A 35 -14.21 19.36 13.37
N ASN A 36 -13.59 19.65 14.52
CA ASN A 36 -13.16 18.64 15.48
C ASN A 36 -14.39 18.01 16.13
N ARG A 37 -14.50 16.68 16.02
CA ARG A 37 -15.63 15.90 16.54
C ARG A 37 -15.85 16.06 18.05
N ARG A 38 -14.79 16.25 18.82
CA ARG A 38 -14.87 16.30 20.29
C ARG A 38 -15.17 17.70 20.81
N THR A 39 -14.66 18.73 20.13
CA THR A 39 -14.72 20.11 20.62
C THR A 39 -15.64 21.03 19.81
N ASN A 40 -16.16 20.57 18.67
CA ASN A 40 -16.89 21.36 17.68
C ASN A 40 -16.13 22.62 17.19
N GLN A 41 -14.81 22.67 17.41
CA GLN A 41 -13.97 23.76 16.92
C GLN A 41 -13.47 23.43 15.51
N LYS A 42 -13.36 24.45 14.67
CA LYS A 42 -12.67 24.34 13.38
C LYS A 42 -11.17 24.15 13.62
N VAL A 43 -10.60 23.16 12.95
CA VAL A 43 -9.18 22.85 12.95
C VAL A 43 -8.68 22.87 11.51
N SER A 44 -7.54 23.52 11.29
CA SER A 44 -6.86 23.47 10.00
C SER A 44 -6.15 22.13 9.85
N ILE A 45 -6.43 21.43 8.76
CA ILE A 45 -5.74 20.20 8.36
C ILE A 45 -4.79 20.56 7.23
N THR A 46 -3.54 20.13 7.37
CA THR A 46 -2.52 20.20 6.32
C THR A 46 -2.07 18.78 6.01
N ALA A 47 -2.10 18.41 4.74
CA ALA A 47 -1.64 17.12 4.25
C ALA A 47 -0.74 17.32 3.03
N GLU A 48 0.37 16.60 2.98
CA GLU A 48 1.44 16.81 2.01
C GLU A 48 1.78 15.48 1.32
N THR A 49 2.01 15.51 0.01
CA THR A 49 2.40 14.30 -0.73
C THR A 49 3.75 13.77 -0.26
N ASP A 50 4.66 14.64 0.20
CA ASP A 50 5.94 14.23 0.78
C ASP A 50 5.77 13.29 2.00
N VAL A 51 4.79 13.55 2.87
CA VAL A 51 4.51 12.68 4.02
C VAL A 51 3.96 11.32 3.58
N VAL A 52 3.13 11.28 2.53
CA VAL A 52 2.70 10.02 1.89
C VAL A 52 3.94 9.28 1.36
N GLY A 53 4.83 9.98 0.66
CA GLY A 53 6.08 9.46 0.13
C GLY A 53 6.98 8.84 1.20
N LYS A 54 7.16 9.49 2.34
CA LYS A 54 7.95 8.97 3.47
C LYS A 54 7.45 7.61 3.97
N TRP A 55 6.14 7.43 4.12
CA TRP A 55 5.57 6.15 4.53
C TRP A 55 5.71 5.07 3.45
N LEU A 56 5.51 5.42 2.18
CA LEU A 56 5.74 4.51 1.05
C LEU A 56 7.21 4.05 1.02
N ARG A 57 8.14 4.98 1.27
CA ARG A 57 9.58 4.71 1.29
C ARG A 57 9.95 3.73 2.39
N LEU A 58 9.41 3.90 3.61
CA LEU A 58 9.59 2.92 4.69
C LEU A 58 9.12 1.51 4.29
N GLY A 59 7.98 1.41 3.60
CA GLY A 59 7.48 0.12 3.08
C GLY A 59 8.36 -0.48 1.99
N ALA A 60 8.94 0.35 1.12
CA ALA A 60 9.82 -0.07 0.04
C ALA A 60 11.19 -0.56 0.53
N ASP A 61 11.78 0.22 1.44
CA ASP A 61 13.13 0.01 1.98
C ASP A 61 13.16 -1.10 3.03
N LEU A 62 12.01 -1.47 3.62
CA LEU A 62 11.91 -2.63 4.50
C LEU A 62 12.37 -3.89 3.75
N ASN A 63 13.54 -4.40 4.11
CA ASN A 63 14.09 -5.62 3.53
C ASN A 63 13.49 -6.87 4.18
N SER A 64 13.65 -6.99 5.50
CA SER A 64 13.11 -8.05 6.34
C SER A 64 12.80 -7.53 7.75
N VAL A 65 11.94 -8.24 8.46
CA VAL A 65 11.81 -8.22 9.91
C VAL A 65 12.31 -9.57 10.40
N ASP A 66 13.48 -9.58 11.03
CA ASP A 66 14.12 -10.81 11.46
C ASP A 66 13.59 -11.22 12.84
N VAL A 67 13.12 -12.46 12.95
CA VAL A 67 12.63 -13.06 14.20
C VAL A 67 13.56 -14.18 14.59
N ALA A 68 14.31 -14.03 15.68
CA ALA A 68 15.31 -15.00 16.10
C ALA A 68 14.68 -16.31 16.60
N PHE A 69 15.16 -17.45 16.10
CA PHE A 69 14.66 -18.77 16.49
C PHE A 69 14.89 -19.11 17.97
N GLU A 70 15.93 -18.52 18.57
CA GLU A 70 16.30 -18.65 19.98
C GLU A 70 15.19 -18.18 20.94
N SER A 71 14.25 -17.38 20.42
CA SER A 71 13.09 -16.90 21.17
C SER A 71 11.91 -17.87 21.20
N HIS A 72 11.94 -18.95 20.40
CA HIS A 72 10.77 -19.82 20.20
C HIS A 72 10.64 -20.93 21.26
N GLN A 73 11.73 -21.44 21.85
CA GLN A 73 11.69 -22.37 23.00
C GLN A 73 13.00 -22.33 23.82
N SER A 74 12.96 -22.84 25.06
CA SER A 74 14.17 -23.18 25.81
C SER A 74 14.91 -24.29 25.07
N ILE A 75 15.89 -23.93 24.25
CA ILE A 75 16.73 -24.87 23.52
C ILE A 75 17.37 -25.81 24.55
N SER A 76 16.92 -27.07 24.54
CA SER A 76 17.57 -28.11 25.33
C SER A 76 18.99 -28.27 24.82
N ALA A 77 19.97 -28.38 25.73
CA ALA A 77 21.36 -28.71 25.38
C ALA A 77 21.50 -30.08 24.65
N PHE A 78 20.40 -30.82 24.52
CA PHE A 78 20.30 -32.12 23.84
C PHE A 78 19.48 -32.08 22.53
N ALA A 79 19.15 -30.90 22.00
CA ALA A 79 18.53 -30.79 20.67
C ALA A 79 19.48 -31.32 19.59
N CYS A 80 18.95 -32.12 18.64
CA CYS A 80 19.72 -32.60 17.49
C CYS A 80 19.70 -31.59 16.33
N ASP A 81 20.62 -31.72 15.39
CA ASP A 81 20.75 -30.79 14.24
C ASP A 81 19.45 -30.63 13.44
N THR A 82 18.71 -31.71 13.20
CA THR A 82 17.40 -31.65 12.53
C THR A 82 16.38 -30.80 13.28
N HIS A 83 16.44 -30.76 14.62
CA HIS A 83 15.56 -29.90 15.41
C HIS A 83 15.96 -28.42 15.26
N TYR A 84 17.26 -28.12 15.18
CA TYR A 84 17.72 -26.76 14.89
C TYR A 84 17.29 -26.29 13.50
N GLU A 85 17.47 -27.13 12.46
CA GLU A 85 17.02 -26.81 11.09
C GLU A 85 15.52 -26.49 11.03
N MET A 86 14.69 -27.25 11.76
CA MET A 86 13.26 -26.99 11.85
C MET A 86 12.94 -25.63 12.50
N LEU A 87 13.64 -25.26 13.56
CA LEU A 87 13.46 -23.96 14.23
C LEU A 87 13.94 -22.79 13.37
N GLU A 88 15.01 -22.96 12.61
CA GLU A 88 15.48 -21.96 11.64
C GLU A 88 14.48 -21.74 10.50
N ASP A 89 13.91 -22.82 9.95
CA ASP A 89 12.89 -22.72 8.91
C ASP A 89 11.60 -22.06 9.44
N GLU A 90 11.21 -22.35 10.68
CA GLU A 90 10.09 -21.67 11.36
C GLU A 90 10.35 -20.17 11.52
N SER A 91 11.52 -19.81 12.05
CA SER A 91 11.97 -18.43 12.20
C SER A 91 11.95 -17.70 10.85
N ARG A 92 12.36 -18.35 9.76
CA ARG A 92 12.30 -17.78 8.40
C ARG A 92 10.87 -17.49 7.96
N LEU A 93 9.95 -18.44 8.15
CA LEU A 93 8.54 -18.26 7.78
C LEU A 93 7.87 -17.13 8.59
N ILE A 94 8.14 -17.07 9.90
CA ILE A 94 7.64 -16.00 10.77
C ILE A 94 8.24 -14.65 10.38
N SER A 95 9.51 -14.61 10.00
CA SER A 95 10.19 -13.40 9.52
C SER A 95 9.57 -12.89 8.22
N GLU A 96 9.30 -13.78 7.24
CA GLU A 96 8.60 -13.42 6.00
C GLU A 96 7.21 -12.86 6.29
N TYR A 97 6.47 -13.52 7.19
CA TYR A 97 5.13 -13.10 7.55
C TYR A 97 5.11 -11.74 8.26
N SER A 98 6.00 -11.57 9.24
CA SER A 98 6.21 -10.31 9.97
C SER A 98 6.62 -9.19 9.02
N THR A 99 7.45 -9.49 8.03
CA THR A 99 7.84 -8.54 6.98
C THR A 99 6.64 -8.09 6.16
N ALA A 100 5.77 -9.02 5.75
CA ALA A 100 4.56 -8.69 4.98
C ALA A 100 3.57 -7.84 5.80
N ILE A 101 3.37 -8.17 7.08
CA ILE A 101 2.53 -7.43 8.02
C ILE A 101 3.06 -6.01 8.21
N THR A 102 4.35 -5.86 8.55
CA THR A 102 4.96 -4.55 8.80
C THR A 102 4.92 -3.67 7.56
N ARG A 103 5.20 -4.24 6.39
CA ARG A 103 5.05 -3.50 5.12
C ARG A 103 3.61 -3.05 4.90
N PHE A 104 2.63 -3.93 5.13
CA PHE A 104 1.22 -3.57 5.00
C PHE A 104 0.84 -2.41 5.92
N ILE A 105 1.31 -2.40 7.17
CA ILE A 105 1.07 -1.31 8.13
C ILE A 105 1.67 0.01 7.66
N TYR A 106 2.92 0.02 7.18
CA TYR A 106 3.53 1.25 6.64
C TYR A 106 2.74 1.80 5.45
N ILE A 107 2.27 0.94 4.55
CA ILE A 107 1.45 1.36 3.41
C ILE A 107 0.06 1.82 3.86
N CYS A 108 -0.54 1.22 4.89
CA CYS A 108 -1.77 1.74 5.50
C CYS A 108 -1.57 3.15 6.07
N ASN A 109 -0.43 3.44 6.71
CA ASN A 109 -0.14 4.79 7.18
C ASN A 109 0.03 5.79 6.03
N ALA A 110 0.65 5.38 4.92
CA ALA A 110 0.68 6.21 3.70
C ALA A 110 -0.74 6.53 3.21
N MET A 111 -1.64 5.53 3.22
CA MET A 111 -3.04 5.71 2.83
C MET A 111 -3.78 6.67 3.78
N GLU A 112 -3.55 6.64 5.09
CA GLU A 112 -4.17 7.57 6.03
C GLU A 112 -3.81 9.04 5.73
N GLU A 113 -2.56 9.30 5.36
CA GLU A 113 -2.12 10.64 4.94
C GLU A 113 -2.69 11.01 3.57
N LEU A 114 -2.78 10.05 2.65
CA LEU A 114 -3.42 10.26 1.35
C LEU A 114 -4.92 10.57 1.50
N TYR A 115 -5.64 9.91 2.43
CA TYR A 115 -7.04 10.19 2.69
C TYR A 115 -7.24 11.65 3.12
N ARG A 116 -6.36 12.16 3.99
CA ARG A 116 -6.37 13.58 4.40
C ARG A 116 -6.07 14.49 3.22
N PHE A 117 -5.09 14.13 2.39
CA PHE A 117 -4.73 14.91 1.20
C PHE A 117 -5.93 15.13 0.27
N VAL A 118 -6.70 14.07 -0.01
CA VAL A 118 -7.84 14.12 -0.94
C VAL A 118 -9.17 14.50 -0.28
N GLU A 119 -9.27 14.53 1.05
CA GLU A 119 -10.54 14.71 1.76
C GLU A 119 -11.31 15.96 1.32
N LYS A 120 -10.60 17.06 1.03
CA LYS A 120 -11.22 18.33 0.60
C LYS A 120 -12.04 18.22 -0.69
N HIS A 121 -11.80 17.19 -1.50
CA HIS A 121 -12.51 16.97 -2.77
C HIS A 121 -13.83 16.20 -2.57
N TYR A 122 -14.11 15.72 -1.36
CA TYR A 122 -15.37 15.08 -1.06
C TYR A 122 -16.50 16.11 -0.88
N SER A 123 -17.53 16.01 -1.73
CA SER A 123 -18.70 16.90 -1.70
C SER A 123 -19.96 16.27 -1.08
N GLY A 124 -19.91 15.00 -0.64
CA GLY A 124 -21.08 14.22 -0.23
C GLY A 124 -21.51 14.39 1.24
N GLY A 125 -21.96 15.56 1.68
CA GLY A 125 -22.57 15.72 3.01
C GLY A 125 -21.70 15.31 4.22
N ASN A 126 -22.34 15.00 5.35
CA ASN A 126 -21.68 14.82 6.66
C ASN A 126 -21.14 13.39 6.90
N LEU A 127 -20.17 12.97 6.08
CA LEU A 127 -19.25 11.92 6.51
C LEU A 127 -18.14 12.54 7.36
N TYR A 128 -17.71 11.83 8.41
CA TYR A 128 -16.67 12.35 9.32
C TYR A 128 -15.28 11.80 9.03
N ASP A 129 -15.20 10.54 8.60
CA ASP A 129 -13.93 9.85 8.41
C ASP A 129 -13.39 10.06 6.98
N ALA A 130 -12.13 10.51 6.88
CA ALA A 130 -11.46 10.75 5.61
C ALA A 130 -11.35 9.46 4.78
N SER A 131 -11.15 8.32 5.43
CA SER A 131 -11.03 7.03 4.76
C SER A 131 -12.34 6.59 4.09
N VAL A 132 -13.50 6.81 4.73
CA VAL A 132 -14.83 6.53 4.14
C VAL A 132 -15.12 7.50 2.99
N LYS A 133 -14.81 8.79 3.16
CA LYS A 133 -14.94 9.79 2.08
C LYS A 133 -14.11 9.40 0.88
N CYS A 134 -12.89 8.92 1.10
CA CYS A 134 -12.00 8.46 0.05
C CYS A 134 -12.59 7.26 -0.71
N CYS A 135 -13.23 6.29 -0.04
CA CYS A 135 -13.96 5.21 -0.73
C CYS A 135 -15.03 5.77 -1.69
N LYS A 136 -15.79 6.79 -1.26
CA LYS A 136 -16.82 7.43 -2.11
C LYS A 136 -16.20 8.24 -3.26
N ILE A 137 -15.11 8.99 -3.00
CA ILE A 137 -14.35 9.68 -4.06
C ILE A 137 -13.90 8.66 -5.10
N LEU A 138 -13.30 7.55 -4.66
CA LEU A 138 -12.78 6.49 -5.52
C LEU A 138 -13.89 5.94 -6.41
N SER A 139 -15.07 5.60 -5.85
CA SER A 139 -16.20 5.11 -6.65
C SER A 139 -16.71 6.10 -7.71
N ASN A 140 -16.43 7.40 -7.56
CA ASN A 140 -16.88 8.44 -8.47
C ASN A 140 -15.80 8.90 -9.47
N LEU A 141 -14.58 8.35 -9.41
CA LEU A 141 -13.53 8.68 -10.38
C LEU A 141 -13.90 8.21 -11.80
N LYS A 142 -13.45 8.97 -12.79
CA LYS A 142 -13.56 8.59 -14.20
C LYS A 142 -12.69 7.36 -14.46
N ALA A 143 -13.13 6.52 -15.41
CA ALA A 143 -12.38 5.32 -15.79
C ALA A 143 -10.93 5.63 -16.24
N SER A 144 -10.71 6.79 -16.84
CA SER A 144 -9.40 7.28 -17.31
C SER A 144 -8.44 7.68 -16.19
N SER A 145 -8.92 7.80 -14.95
CA SER A 145 -8.12 8.21 -13.79
C SER A 145 -7.47 7.01 -13.10
N TYR A 146 -7.91 5.78 -13.41
CA TYR A 146 -7.30 4.58 -12.87
C TYR A 146 -6.02 4.21 -13.64
N PRO A 147 -5.00 3.68 -12.96
CA PRO A 147 -3.85 3.06 -13.61
C PRO A 147 -4.27 1.93 -14.55
N ASN A 148 -3.39 1.61 -15.50
CA ASN A 148 -3.57 0.45 -16.36
C ASN A 148 -3.89 -0.81 -15.55
N ASN A 149 -4.76 -1.66 -16.09
CA ASN A 149 -5.10 -2.95 -15.48
C ASN A 149 -5.58 -2.88 -14.01
N PHE A 150 -6.01 -1.72 -13.50
CA PHE A 150 -6.44 -1.52 -12.11
C PHE A 150 -7.45 -2.59 -11.65
N SER A 151 -8.49 -2.83 -12.45
CA SER A 151 -9.54 -3.80 -12.13
C SER A 151 -9.01 -5.24 -12.03
N HIS A 152 -7.97 -5.61 -12.78
CA HIS A 152 -7.37 -6.94 -12.72
C HIS A 152 -6.76 -7.21 -11.34
N PHE A 153 -5.94 -6.28 -10.84
CA PHE A 153 -5.31 -6.41 -9.53
C PHE A 153 -6.33 -6.32 -8.39
N CYS A 154 -7.27 -5.39 -8.48
CA CYS A 154 -8.32 -5.20 -7.48
C CYS A 154 -9.26 -6.40 -7.36
N ASN A 155 -9.69 -6.99 -8.49
CA ASN A 155 -10.51 -8.21 -8.48
C ASN A 155 -9.74 -9.41 -7.91
N ASN A 156 -8.44 -9.54 -8.21
CA ASN A 156 -7.61 -10.61 -7.66
C ASN A 156 -7.52 -10.50 -6.12
N PHE A 157 -7.33 -9.29 -5.60
CA PHE A 157 -7.38 -9.03 -4.18
C PHE A 157 -8.76 -9.36 -3.58
N ASP A 158 -9.85 -8.90 -4.20
CA ASP A 158 -11.22 -9.13 -3.70
C ASP A 158 -11.54 -10.63 -3.56
N VAL A 159 -11.14 -11.46 -4.53
CA VAL A 159 -11.28 -12.92 -4.45
C VAL A 159 -10.53 -13.50 -3.24
N LYS A 160 -9.28 -13.07 -3.01
CA LYS A 160 -8.46 -13.53 -1.88
C LYS A 160 -9.05 -13.08 -0.55
N PHE A 161 -9.51 -11.84 -0.48
CA PHE A 161 -10.12 -11.25 0.71
C PHE A 161 -11.42 -11.98 1.07
N LYS A 162 -12.34 -12.16 0.13
CA LYS A 162 -13.58 -12.91 0.34
C LYS A 162 -13.33 -14.34 0.79
N ARG A 163 -12.34 -15.02 0.19
CA ARG A 163 -11.94 -16.36 0.62
C ARG A 163 -11.45 -16.37 2.07
N PHE A 164 -10.66 -15.38 2.48
CA PHE A 164 -10.20 -15.23 3.87
C PHE A 164 -11.36 -14.98 4.83
N ILE A 165 -12.24 -14.03 4.53
CA ILE A 165 -13.41 -13.68 5.35
C ILE A 165 -14.33 -14.90 5.53
N ASN A 166 -14.67 -15.59 4.45
CA ASN A 166 -15.55 -16.76 4.47
C ASN A 166 -14.95 -17.91 5.30
N ARG A 167 -13.65 -18.20 5.13
CA ARG A 167 -12.98 -19.28 5.88
C ARG A 167 -12.93 -19.02 7.38
N ASN A 168 -12.82 -17.75 7.78
CA ASN A 168 -12.71 -17.36 9.18
C ASN A 168 -14.07 -17.00 9.81
N GLY A 169 -15.19 -17.18 9.08
CA GLY A 169 -16.53 -16.87 9.58
C GLY A 169 -16.70 -15.41 9.97
N ILE A 170 -15.99 -14.50 9.29
CA ILE A 170 -16.02 -13.07 9.59
C ILE A 170 -17.22 -12.45 8.88
N ASP A 171 -18.09 -11.80 9.64
CA ASP A 171 -19.19 -11.01 9.07
C ASP A 171 -18.72 -9.57 8.78
N LEU A 172 -19.02 -9.06 7.59
CA LEU A 172 -18.63 -7.72 7.17
C LEU A 172 -19.84 -6.79 7.27
N ASN A 173 -19.63 -5.63 7.89
CA ASN A 173 -20.73 -4.76 8.26
C ASN A 173 -21.42 -4.08 7.05
N GLU A 174 -20.74 -3.87 5.92
CA GLU A 174 -21.30 -3.17 4.75
C GLU A 174 -20.71 -3.63 3.40
N GLU A 175 -21.56 -3.76 2.37
CA GLU A 175 -21.14 -3.90 0.98
C GLU A 175 -21.05 -2.52 0.31
N GLU A 176 -19.82 -2.06 0.06
CA GLU A 176 -19.56 -0.91 -0.81
C GLU A 176 -19.63 -1.32 -2.30
N SER A 177 -20.09 -0.40 -3.16
CA SER A 177 -20.15 -0.62 -4.61
C SER A 177 -19.11 0.21 -5.36
N GLY A 178 -18.83 -0.17 -6.61
CA GLY A 178 -17.82 0.50 -7.44
C GLY A 178 -16.38 0.24 -6.98
N ALA A 179 -15.45 1.12 -7.35
CA ALA A 179 -14.04 0.96 -7.01
C ALA A 179 -13.73 1.20 -5.52
N GLY A 180 -14.56 1.99 -4.82
CA GLY A 180 -14.48 2.22 -3.37
C GLY A 180 -14.55 0.94 -2.55
N ARG A 181 -15.17 -0.12 -3.07
CA ARG A 181 -15.25 -1.43 -2.40
C ARG A 181 -13.88 -2.05 -2.12
N TYR A 182 -12.91 -1.87 -3.02
CA TYR A 182 -11.59 -2.46 -2.84
C TYR A 182 -10.84 -1.78 -1.70
N LEU A 183 -10.98 -0.45 -1.61
CA LEU A 183 -10.44 0.33 -0.50
C LEU A 183 -11.13 -0.01 0.82
N HIS A 184 -12.45 -0.22 0.79
CA HIS A 184 -13.21 -0.70 1.94
C HIS A 184 -12.68 -2.06 2.45
N SER A 185 -12.47 -3.04 1.56
CA SER A 185 -11.89 -4.34 1.93
C SER A 185 -10.48 -4.22 2.53
N VAL A 186 -9.64 -3.31 2.04
CA VAL A 186 -8.33 -3.02 2.65
C VAL A 186 -8.48 -2.45 4.06
N ARG A 187 -9.43 -1.51 4.25
CA ARG A 187 -9.71 -0.92 5.57
C ARG A 187 -10.21 -1.98 6.55
N GLU A 188 -11.09 -2.86 6.11
CA GLU A 188 -11.55 -3.99 6.92
C GLU A 188 -10.41 -4.95 7.27
N LEU A 189 -9.51 -5.26 6.33
CA LEU A 189 -8.32 -6.06 6.62
C LEU A 189 -7.45 -5.41 7.72
N ARG A 190 -7.21 -4.10 7.64
CA ARG A 190 -6.51 -3.34 8.68
C ARG A 190 -7.25 -3.40 10.02
N ASN A 191 -8.57 -3.20 10.03
CA ASN A 191 -9.38 -3.26 11.23
C ASN A 191 -9.29 -4.64 11.91
N LEU A 192 -9.35 -5.72 11.14
CA LEU A 192 -9.18 -7.07 11.65
C LEU A 192 -7.81 -7.27 12.31
N MET A 193 -6.75 -6.69 11.74
CA MET A 193 -5.42 -6.71 12.36
C MET A 193 -5.37 -5.94 13.68
N LEU A 194 -5.90 -4.71 13.72
CA LEU A 194 -5.93 -3.87 14.93
C LEU A 194 -6.75 -4.48 16.07
N HIS A 195 -7.79 -5.23 15.73
CA HIS A 195 -8.64 -5.92 16.70
C HIS A 195 -8.17 -7.35 17.04
N GLY A 196 -7.00 -7.78 16.55
CA GLY A 196 -6.46 -9.11 16.84
C GLY A 196 -7.27 -10.27 16.24
N LYS A 197 -8.11 -9.99 15.24
CA LYS A 197 -8.89 -11.00 14.49
C LYS A 197 -8.15 -11.54 13.28
N PHE A 198 -7.12 -10.83 12.82
CA PHE A 198 -6.19 -11.33 11.82
C PHE A 198 -5.14 -12.23 12.50
N PRO A 199 -4.83 -13.41 11.96
CA PRO A 199 -3.86 -14.32 12.59
C PRO A 199 -2.47 -13.68 12.58
N LEU A 200 -1.88 -13.37 13.73
CA LEU A 200 -0.56 -12.72 13.82
C LEU A 200 0.59 -13.70 14.06
N SER A 201 0.30 -14.95 14.42
CA SER A 201 1.31 -16.00 14.58
C SER A 201 0.98 -17.22 13.73
N VAL A 202 2.03 -17.88 13.26
CA VAL A 202 1.99 -19.21 12.68
C VAL A 202 2.03 -20.20 13.84
N ALA A 203 1.01 -20.22 14.70
CA ALA A 203 1.04 -21.14 15.84
C ALA A 203 0.84 -22.59 15.33
N TYR A 204 1.85 -23.43 15.52
CA TYR A 204 1.80 -24.87 15.24
C TYR A 204 0.78 -25.63 16.13
N ASP A 205 0.29 -25.02 17.20
CA ASP A 205 -0.77 -25.59 18.06
C ASP A 205 -2.19 -25.39 17.49
N ILE A 206 -2.28 -24.78 16.32
CA ILE A 206 -3.53 -24.69 15.57
C ILE A 206 -3.76 -26.06 14.91
N PRO A 207 -4.87 -26.76 15.24
CA PRO A 207 -5.21 -28.03 14.57
C PRO A 207 -5.16 -27.82 13.06
N GLN A 208 -4.67 -28.81 12.30
CA GLN A 208 -4.55 -28.77 10.83
C GLN A 208 -5.83 -28.34 10.07
N ASP A 209 -6.97 -28.26 10.75
CA ASP A 209 -8.26 -27.79 10.23
C ASP A 209 -8.47 -26.27 10.29
N SER A 210 -7.65 -25.50 11.00
CA SER A 210 -7.71 -24.03 11.02
C SER A 210 -6.82 -23.45 9.91
N ASN A 211 -7.26 -23.71 8.68
CA ASN A 211 -6.53 -23.63 7.43
C ASN A 211 -6.44 -22.21 6.83
N SER A 212 -5.52 -21.41 7.34
CA SER A 212 -4.93 -20.31 6.58
C SER A 212 -3.43 -20.45 6.60
N SER A 213 -2.85 -21.06 5.56
CA SER A 213 -1.38 -21.16 5.47
C SER A 213 -0.76 -19.77 5.48
N SER A 214 0.40 -19.60 6.13
CA SER A 214 1.12 -18.31 6.19
C SER A 214 1.34 -17.73 4.78
N PHE A 215 1.58 -18.59 3.80
CA PHE A 215 1.67 -18.22 2.39
C PHE A 215 0.41 -17.55 1.84
N GLU A 216 -0.78 -18.04 2.18
CA GLU A 216 -2.04 -17.42 1.77
C GLU A 216 -2.23 -16.04 2.41
N MET A 217 -1.83 -15.89 3.68
CA MET A 217 -1.89 -14.61 4.38
C MET A 217 -0.89 -13.60 3.81
N ILE A 218 0.36 -14.01 3.57
CA ILE A 218 1.38 -13.21 2.88
C ILE A 218 0.86 -12.77 1.50
N THR A 219 0.25 -13.69 0.75
CA THR A 219 -0.31 -13.40 -0.58
C THR A 219 -1.49 -12.41 -0.51
N LEU A 220 -2.35 -12.52 0.51
CA LEU A 220 -3.44 -11.58 0.76
C LEU A 220 -2.89 -10.19 1.07
N LEU A 221 -1.95 -10.08 2.01
CA LEU A 221 -1.30 -8.82 2.40
C LEU A 221 -0.60 -8.16 1.21
N ASN A 222 0.19 -8.92 0.44
CA ASN A 222 0.85 -8.42 -0.76
C ASN A 222 -0.14 -7.92 -1.82
N SER A 223 -1.29 -8.58 -1.96
CA SER A 223 -2.35 -8.15 -2.88
C SER A 223 -3.03 -6.87 -2.37
N ALA A 224 -3.26 -6.76 -1.06
CA ALA A 224 -3.80 -5.56 -0.42
C ALA A 224 -2.83 -4.37 -0.56
N ILE A 225 -1.52 -4.59 -0.41
CA ILE A 225 -0.48 -3.59 -0.67
C ILE A 225 -0.55 -3.12 -2.12
N ARG A 226 -0.62 -4.04 -3.10
CA ARG A 226 -0.74 -3.68 -4.52
C ARG A 226 -1.93 -2.77 -4.77
N VAL A 227 -3.10 -3.10 -4.20
CA VAL A 227 -4.32 -2.30 -4.33
C VAL A 227 -4.14 -0.92 -3.74
N GLN A 228 -3.54 -0.80 -2.55
CA GLN A 228 -3.27 0.50 -1.92
C GLN A 228 -2.37 1.39 -2.78
N LEU A 229 -1.29 0.83 -3.34
CA LEU A 229 -0.39 1.56 -4.24
C LEU A 229 -1.13 2.02 -5.52
N LEU A 230 -1.94 1.16 -6.12
CA LEU A 230 -2.74 1.50 -7.30
C LEU A 230 -3.81 2.56 -7.01
N VAL A 231 -4.45 2.50 -5.84
CA VAL A 231 -5.40 3.53 -5.39
C VAL A 231 -4.65 4.85 -5.16
N THR A 232 -3.44 4.79 -4.59
CA THR A 232 -2.58 5.97 -4.44
C THR A 232 -2.26 6.60 -5.78
N GLN A 233 -1.86 5.81 -6.79
CA GLN A 233 -1.66 6.30 -8.15
C GLN A 233 -2.92 6.96 -8.72
N ALA A 234 -4.09 6.33 -8.59
CA ALA A 234 -5.34 6.87 -9.13
C ALA A 234 -5.71 8.22 -8.50
N LEU A 235 -5.57 8.32 -7.18
CA LEU A 235 -5.92 9.53 -6.44
C LEU A 235 -4.91 10.67 -6.69
N LEU A 236 -3.62 10.37 -6.73
CA LEU A 236 -2.60 11.36 -7.08
C LEU A 236 -2.76 11.81 -8.53
N PHE A 237 -3.09 10.90 -9.46
CA PHE A 237 -3.30 11.25 -10.85
C PHE A 237 -4.46 12.24 -11.03
N GLU A 238 -5.57 12.05 -10.30
CA GLU A 238 -6.72 12.95 -10.38
C GLU A 238 -6.53 14.27 -9.63
N PHE A 239 -5.93 14.24 -8.44
CA PHE A 239 -5.97 15.37 -7.49
C PHE A 239 -4.62 16.07 -7.24
N ASN A 240 -3.61 15.82 -8.08
CA ASN A 240 -2.36 16.58 -8.03
C ASN A 240 -2.56 18.01 -8.56
N ASN A 241 -1.63 18.88 -8.18
CA ASN A 241 -1.49 20.26 -8.65
C ASN A 241 -0.20 20.45 -9.45
N GLY A 242 0.22 19.43 -10.22
CA GLY A 242 1.48 19.41 -10.96
C GLY A 242 2.70 19.06 -10.10
N ILE A 243 3.85 18.92 -10.77
CA ILE A 243 5.14 18.61 -10.14
C ILE A 243 5.77 19.94 -9.68
N ASN A 244 5.89 20.13 -8.36
CA ASN A 244 6.30 21.42 -7.76
C ASN A 244 7.65 21.38 -7.04
N SER A 245 8.30 20.21 -6.93
CA SER A 245 9.56 20.10 -6.20
C SER A 245 10.68 20.93 -6.84
N ARG A 246 11.51 21.53 -6.00
CA ARG A 246 12.73 22.22 -6.44
C ARG A 246 13.67 21.30 -7.22
N LYS A 247 13.78 20.04 -6.79
CA LYS A 247 14.59 19.02 -7.45
C LYS A 247 14.19 18.82 -8.91
N TYR A 248 12.89 18.74 -9.19
CA TYR A 248 12.41 18.65 -10.57
C TYR A 248 12.72 19.90 -11.38
N HIS A 249 12.59 21.08 -10.76
CA HIS A 249 12.91 22.34 -11.42
C HIS A 249 14.39 22.40 -11.82
N ASP A 250 15.29 22.07 -10.89
CA ASP A 250 16.73 22.03 -11.13
C ASP A 250 17.09 21.01 -12.24
N LEU A 251 16.49 19.82 -12.20
CA LEU A 251 16.65 18.78 -13.22
C LEU A 251 16.19 19.24 -14.60
N ASN A 252 15.02 19.89 -14.67
CA ASN A 252 14.46 20.38 -15.91
C ASN A 252 15.31 21.52 -16.50
N ILE A 253 15.96 22.35 -15.68
CA ILE A 253 16.94 23.34 -16.15
C ILE A 253 18.15 22.65 -16.77
N MET A 254 18.76 21.69 -16.07
CA MET A 254 19.94 20.96 -16.57
C MET A 254 19.66 20.27 -17.90
N ILE A 255 18.48 19.65 -18.02
CA ILE A 255 18.07 18.93 -19.24
C ILE A 255 17.74 19.90 -20.40
N GLN A 256 17.24 21.10 -20.11
CA GLN A 256 17.06 22.11 -21.16
C GLN A 256 18.38 22.70 -21.65
N GLU A 257 19.42 22.70 -20.80
CA GLU A 257 20.77 23.13 -21.16
C GLU A 257 21.54 22.04 -21.93
N ASP A 258 21.29 20.76 -21.62
CA ASP A 258 21.87 19.61 -22.30
C ASP A 258 20.98 19.17 -23.48
N GLN A 259 21.35 19.52 -24.71
CA GLN A 259 20.50 19.40 -25.91
C GLN A 259 20.01 17.98 -26.25
N ASP A 260 20.49 16.96 -25.55
CA ASP A 260 20.13 15.55 -25.71
C ASP A 260 19.26 14.98 -24.55
N GLY A 261 18.93 15.78 -23.52
CA GLY A 261 18.11 15.32 -22.41
C GLY A 261 16.61 15.32 -22.72
N ASP A 262 15.91 14.22 -22.41
CA ASP A 262 14.45 14.11 -22.58
C ASP A 262 13.75 13.70 -21.28
N LEU A 263 12.92 14.61 -20.73
CA LEU A 263 12.01 14.35 -19.60
C LEU A 263 10.59 14.00 -20.06
N SER A 264 10.34 13.80 -21.35
CA SER A 264 8.99 13.51 -21.87
C SER A 264 8.33 12.29 -21.22
N SER A 265 9.13 11.34 -20.74
CA SER A 265 8.68 10.17 -19.98
C SER A 265 8.31 10.47 -18.52
N PHE A 266 8.76 11.60 -17.96
CA PHE A 266 8.51 12.01 -16.58
C PHE A 266 7.48 13.14 -16.49
N GLY A 267 6.23 12.75 -16.26
CA GLY A 267 5.12 13.67 -16.02
C GLY A 267 4.01 13.00 -15.21
N VAL A 268 2.90 13.70 -14.99
CA VAL A 268 1.74 13.17 -14.24
C VAL A 268 1.21 11.87 -14.84
N ASP A 269 1.25 11.74 -16.17
CA ASP A 269 0.84 10.52 -16.87
C ASP A 269 1.68 9.28 -16.51
N TYR A 270 2.89 9.45 -15.97
CA TYR A 270 3.70 8.33 -15.44
C TYR A 270 2.94 7.52 -14.39
N LEU A 271 2.07 8.16 -13.59
CA LEU A 271 1.24 7.48 -12.59
C LEU A 271 0.31 6.43 -13.20
N ARG A 272 -0.01 6.46 -14.49
CA ARG A 272 -0.84 5.43 -15.12
C ARG A 272 -0.12 4.09 -15.29
N HIS A 273 1.21 4.14 -15.41
CA HIS A 273 2.04 2.99 -15.78
C HIS A 273 3.10 2.65 -14.73
N LEU A 274 3.26 3.45 -13.66
CA LEU A 274 4.32 3.29 -12.64
C LEU A 274 4.37 1.88 -12.00
N HIS A 275 3.24 1.16 -11.97
CA HIS A 275 3.17 -0.21 -11.44
C HIS A 275 3.63 -1.29 -12.43
N GLU A 276 3.83 -0.93 -13.70
CA GLU A 276 4.30 -1.77 -14.80
C GLU A 276 5.84 -1.70 -14.84
N GLU A 277 6.48 -2.76 -15.33
CA GLU A 277 7.91 -2.75 -15.63
C GLU A 277 8.17 -1.86 -16.86
N SER A 278 9.17 -0.99 -16.76
CA SER A 278 9.55 -0.04 -17.80
C SER A 278 11.07 0.19 -17.77
N ASP A 279 11.62 0.58 -18.91
CA ASP A 279 13.05 0.94 -19.02
C ASP A 279 13.36 2.25 -18.28
N PHE A 280 12.36 3.10 -18.06
CA PHE A 280 12.43 4.31 -17.24
C PHE A 280 12.11 4.01 -15.77
N SER A 281 12.89 4.61 -14.85
CA SER A 281 12.65 4.57 -13.40
C SER A 281 13.10 5.88 -12.76
N LEU A 282 12.39 6.36 -11.75
CA LEU A 282 12.83 7.53 -10.98
C LEU A 282 14.12 7.25 -10.19
N SER A 283 14.35 5.98 -9.85
CA SER A 283 15.62 5.53 -9.28
C SER A 283 16.82 5.66 -10.22
N SER A 284 16.62 5.75 -11.54
CA SER A 284 17.73 5.86 -12.51
C SER A 284 18.08 7.30 -12.88
N ILE A 285 17.39 8.29 -12.31
CA ILE A 285 17.78 9.69 -12.41
C ILE A 285 18.98 9.87 -11.47
N GLU A 286 20.19 9.82 -12.03
CA GLU A 286 21.44 10.08 -11.30
C GLU A 286 21.51 11.55 -10.87
N TRP A 287 21.99 11.79 -9.65
CA TRP A 287 22.10 13.10 -9.00
C TRP A 287 23.53 13.63 -9.02
#